data_AF-M7TGG8-F1
#
_entry.id   AF-M7TGG8-F1
#
_cell.length_a   1.000
_cell.length_b   1.000
_cell.length_c   1.000
_cell.angle_alpha   90.00
_cell.angle_beta   90.00
_cell.angle_gamma   90.00
#
_symmetry.space_group_name_H-M   'P 1'
#
loop_
_entity.id
_entity.type
_entity.pdbx_description
1 polymer ?
#
loop_
_entity_poly.entity_id
_entity_poly.type
_entity_poly.pdbx_seq_one_letter_code
_entity_poly.pdbx_strand_id
1 'polypeptide(L)'
;MVQYIHTPWRDRSELLNVRQQFYPSPPPPPLTDVTTTATITTEAAEAEQRSAVSRVSMWMQRGGCPHLVESTALLTAAILSDLHETRTGVHSSSYAIRAAYSAAFSRFVTGLLDSQQDKQRKLSMYSVAKTIGLPATFVELRHQATHEQLPSLLKLRAAAKKALAWIWHFYWETLPTSQDASTAAAAEKPTACRDFLLEYLGGEEQNNMSKKSWQKKLRQWDETLLLQALAEISESSEDPRLVLRSLQLSRAMLDESSVVLPGAEMVDARQPRSAQEREAVRAEVEKWTGSHDNYAYLLVDDQSKDAVIVDPAHAEEVSPVLQQAISSGKINLKAIVNTHHHWDHAGGNKQIRSDLGTPDLPIIGGKDCDSVTQTPSNGEGFKVGSIAVKGLYTPCHTQDSICWFAQDGDEKAVFTGDTLFHGGCGRFFEGTAAEMHTALNKTLAALPDDTKVYPGHEYTKSNVKFGLSVLQSEAVKKLQSFADANKETQGKFTIGDEKQHNVFMRVEDPEIQKATGRTDPVEVMAKLRVLKNNFKPPAESKI
;
A
#
# COMPACT_ATOMS: atom_id res chain seq x y z
N MET A 1 33.70 12.59 -23.70
CA MET A 1 33.94 11.14 -23.90
C MET A 1 33.94 10.44 -22.54
N VAL A 2 32.77 10.16 -21.97
CA VAL A 2 32.60 9.41 -20.70
C VAL A 2 31.51 8.36 -20.85
N GLN A 3 31.62 7.53 -21.89
CA GLN A 3 30.68 6.42 -22.17
C GLN A 3 31.39 5.06 -22.08
N TYR A 4 32.28 4.88 -21.11
CA TYR A 4 32.88 3.58 -20.83
C TYR A 4 32.42 3.09 -19.47
N ILE A 5 31.59 2.03 -19.48
CA ILE A 5 31.22 1.26 -18.28
C ILE A 5 31.97 -0.06 -18.38
N HIS A 6 32.87 -0.32 -17.43
CA HIS A 6 33.61 -1.57 -17.38
C HIS A 6 32.77 -2.66 -16.73
N THR A 7 32.64 -3.81 -17.40
CA THR A 7 31.90 -4.98 -16.92
C THR A 7 32.79 -6.22 -16.85
N PRO A 8 32.57 -7.14 -15.91
CA PRO A 8 33.44 -8.31 -15.73
C PRO A 8 33.12 -9.47 -16.70
N TRP A 9 31.93 -9.46 -17.31
CA TRP A 9 31.52 -10.39 -18.38
C TRP A 9 32.05 -9.92 -19.73
N ARG A 10 32.24 -10.88 -20.64
CA ARG A 10 32.77 -10.69 -21.99
C ARG A 10 31.84 -9.86 -22.85
N ASP A 11 30.55 -10.19 -22.82
CA ASP A 11 29.51 -9.56 -23.62
C ASP A 11 28.14 -9.75 -22.94
N ARG A 12 27.13 -9.10 -23.50
CA ARG A 12 25.76 -9.14 -22.94
C ARG A 12 25.16 -10.55 -22.95
N SER A 13 25.52 -11.38 -23.93
CA SER A 13 24.99 -12.73 -24.05
C SER A 13 25.48 -13.62 -22.90
N GLU A 14 26.72 -13.43 -22.45
CA GLU A 14 27.26 -14.14 -21.29
C GLU A 14 26.47 -13.82 -20.01
N LEU A 15 26.10 -12.55 -19.80
CA LEU A 15 25.28 -12.13 -18.67
C LEU A 15 23.87 -12.73 -18.72
N LEU A 16 23.23 -12.73 -19.89
CA LEU A 16 21.89 -13.27 -20.06
C LEU A 16 21.85 -14.80 -19.92
N ASN A 17 22.92 -15.50 -20.32
CA ASN A 17 23.06 -16.93 -20.10
C ASN A 17 23.13 -17.24 -18.58
N VAL A 18 23.97 -16.50 -17.84
CA VAL A 18 24.05 -16.65 -16.38
C VAL A 18 22.71 -16.33 -15.69
N ARG A 19 21.95 -15.35 -16.18
CA ARG A 19 20.58 -15.08 -15.71
C ARG A 19 19.68 -16.31 -15.87
N GLN A 20 19.68 -16.94 -17.04
CA GLN A 20 18.87 -18.11 -17.34
C GLN A 20 19.28 -19.32 -16.50
N GLN A 21 20.58 -19.50 -16.25
CA GLN A 21 21.08 -20.57 -15.39
C GLN A 21 20.67 -20.38 -13.92
N PHE A 22 20.64 -19.15 -13.41
CA PHE A 22 20.14 -18.89 -12.05
C PHE A 22 18.63 -19.09 -11.94
N TYR A 23 17.88 -18.63 -12.96
CA TYR A 23 16.42 -18.66 -12.99
C TYR A 23 15.93 -19.41 -14.24
N PRO A 24 15.86 -20.76 -14.20
CA PRO A 24 15.33 -21.57 -15.30
C PRO A 24 13.88 -21.22 -15.65
N SER A 25 13.14 -20.64 -14.69
CA SER A 25 11.82 -20.06 -14.89
C SER A 25 11.70 -18.77 -14.07
N PRO A 26 10.99 -17.74 -14.57
CA PRO A 26 10.77 -16.51 -13.81
C PRO A 26 10.05 -16.81 -12.49
N PRO A 27 10.53 -16.30 -11.36
CA PRO A 27 9.80 -16.42 -10.09
C PRO A 27 8.50 -15.62 -10.15
N PRO A 28 7.44 -16.06 -9.45
CA PRO A 28 6.20 -15.30 -9.37
C PRO A 28 6.41 -13.96 -8.63
N PRO A 29 5.59 -12.93 -8.92
CA PRO A 29 5.73 -11.62 -8.31
C PRO A 29 5.61 -11.67 -6.78
N PRO A 30 6.36 -10.81 -6.06
CA PRO A 30 6.61 -10.90 -4.62
C PRO A 30 5.36 -10.70 -3.74
N LEU A 31 4.23 -10.26 -4.31
CA LEU A 31 2.95 -10.03 -3.63
C LEU A 31 2.00 -11.22 -3.66
N THR A 32 2.38 -12.34 -4.27
CA THR A 32 1.54 -13.54 -4.28
C THR A 32 1.88 -14.43 -3.09
N ASP A 33 0.93 -14.55 -2.17
CA ASP A 33 1.00 -15.42 -0.97
C ASP A 33 0.81 -16.91 -1.35
N VAL A 34 1.54 -17.34 -2.39
CA VAL A 34 1.57 -18.73 -2.82
C VAL A 34 2.54 -19.45 -1.90
N THR A 35 1.97 -20.30 -1.05
CA THR A 35 2.70 -21.38 -0.38
C THR A 35 3.45 -22.13 -1.47
N THR A 36 4.76 -21.89 -1.60
CA THR A 36 5.54 -22.40 -2.71
C THR A 36 5.59 -23.92 -2.57
N THR A 37 4.74 -24.62 -3.31
CA THR A 37 4.97 -26.02 -3.69
C THR A 37 6.41 -26.05 -4.19
N ALA A 38 7.22 -26.91 -3.57
CA ALA A 38 8.59 -27.13 -4.01
C ALA A 38 8.54 -27.48 -5.49
N THR A 39 8.94 -26.54 -6.36
CA THR A 39 9.36 -26.88 -7.70
C THR A 39 10.50 -27.86 -7.49
N ILE A 40 10.25 -29.12 -7.83
CA ILE A 40 11.26 -30.18 -7.82
C ILE A 40 12.34 -29.69 -8.79
N THR A 41 13.42 -29.14 -8.27
CA THR A 41 14.58 -28.76 -9.08
C THR A 41 15.19 -30.04 -9.62
N THR A 42 15.26 -30.17 -10.93
CA THR A 42 15.92 -31.31 -11.56
C THR A 42 17.42 -31.22 -11.28
N GLU A 43 18.11 -32.35 -11.18
CA GLU A 43 19.57 -32.38 -10.99
C GLU A 43 20.31 -31.60 -12.09
N ALA A 44 19.74 -31.55 -13.29
CA ALA A 44 20.23 -30.75 -14.41
C ALA A 44 20.18 -29.24 -14.13
N ALA A 45 19.07 -28.72 -13.60
CA ALA A 45 18.93 -27.31 -13.27
C ALA A 45 19.91 -26.88 -12.17
N GLU A 46 20.15 -27.74 -11.19
CA GLU A 46 21.12 -27.46 -10.12
C GLU A 46 22.58 -27.48 -10.62
N ALA A 47 22.91 -28.34 -11.58
CA ALA A 47 24.22 -28.35 -12.21
C ALA A 47 24.48 -27.04 -12.99
N GLU A 48 23.46 -26.53 -13.68
CA GLU A 48 23.51 -25.22 -14.34
C GLU A 48 23.68 -24.08 -13.33
N GLN A 49 22.93 -24.09 -12.23
CA GLN A 49 23.08 -23.11 -11.15
C GLN A 49 24.47 -23.16 -10.50
N ARG A 50 25.06 -24.34 -10.29
CA ARG A 50 26.45 -24.48 -9.81
C ARG A 50 27.44 -23.84 -10.78
N SER A 51 27.27 -24.06 -12.08
CA SER A 51 28.08 -23.44 -13.14
C SER A 51 27.97 -21.91 -13.11
N ALA A 52 26.76 -21.38 -12.94
CA ALA A 52 26.51 -19.95 -12.81
C ALA A 52 27.18 -19.34 -11.56
N VAL A 53 27.09 -20.00 -10.41
CA VAL A 53 27.79 -19.59 -9.18
C VAL A 53 29.30 -19.52 -9.41
N SER A 54 29.91 -20.54 -10.04
CA SER A 54 31.33 -20.53 -10.38
C SER A 54 31.69 -19.40 -11.35
N ARG A 55 30.82 -19.10 -12.32
CA ARG A 55 31.03 -17.99 -13.27
C ARG A 55 31.01 -16.63 -12.59
N VAL A 56 30.03 -16.38 -11.72
CA VAL A 56 29.96 -15.13 -10.95
C VAL A 56 31.15 -15.00 -10.00
N SER A 57 31.60 -16.09 -9.38
CA SER A 57 32.81 -16.09 -8.55
C SER A 57 34.04 -15.61 -9.34
N MET A 58 34.20 -16.07 -10.57
CA MET A 58 35.25 -15.57 -11.47
C MET A 58 35.06 -14.07 -11.79
N TRP A 59 33.84 -13.61 -12.06
CA TRP A 59 33.57 -12.18 -12.30
C TRP A 59 33.88 -11.29 -11.10
N MET A 60 33.65 -11.77 -9.87
CA MET A 60 34.02 -11.05 -8.66
C MET A 60 35.54 -10.86 -8.57
N GLN A 61 36.34 -11.86 -8.95
CA GLN A 61 37.80 -11.75 -8.97
C GLN A 61 38.32 -10.77 -10.04
N ARG A 62 37.57 -10.57 -11.13
CA ARG A 62 37.90 -9.58 -12.18
C ARG A 62 37.62 -8.14 -11.75
N GLY A 63 36.82 -7.93 -10.71
CA GLY A 63 36.41 -6.60 -10.24
C GLY A 63 35.27 -5.99 -11.05
N GLY A 64 34.54 -5.05 -10.44
CA GLY A 64 33.41 -4.36 -11.09
C GLY A 64 32.14 -5.20 -11.24
N CYS A 65 32.00 -6.30 -10.50
CA CYS A 65 30.78 -7.10 -10.48
C CYS A 65 29.68 -6.36 -9.70
N PRO A 66 28.47 -6.18 -10.26
CA PRO A 66 27.36 -5.57 -9.53
C PRO A 66 26.98 -6.37 -8.29
N HIS A 67 26.70 -5.66 -7.20
CA HIS A 67 26.35 -6.26 -5.90
C HIS A 67 25.18 -7.25 -5.96
N LEU A 68 24.19 -6.98 -6.81
CA LEU A 68 23.01 -7.86 -6.97
C LEU A 68 23.34 -9.17 -7.70
N VAL A 69 24.37 -9.18 -8.56
CA VAL A 69 24.88 -10.39 -9.20
C VAL A 69 25.64 -11.25 -8.19
N GLU A 70 26.51 -10.63 -7.37
CA GLU A 70 27.17 -11.29 -6.23
C GLU A 70 26.15 -11.89 -5.26
N SER A 71 25.15 -11.10 -4.85
CA SER A 71 24.11 -11.51 -3.89
C SER A 71 23.29 -12.71 -4.40
N THR A 72 22.97 -12.71 -5.70
CA THR A 72 22.27 -13.85 -6.36
C THR A 72 23.11 -15.12 -6.26
N ALA A 73 24.42 -15.04 -6.53
CA ALA A 73 25.31 -16.19 -6.45
C ALA A 73 25.49 -16.71 -5.02
N LEU A 74 25.64 -15.83 -4.02
CA LEU A 74 25.79 -16.21 -2.62
C LEU A 74 24.55 -16.92 -2.07
N LEU A 75 23.35 -16.38 -2.34
CA LEU A 75 22.09 -17.00 -1.92
C LEU A 75 21.88 -18.35 -2.61
N THR A 76 22.17 -18.45 -3.91
CA THR A 76 22.06 -19.70 -4.67
C THR A 76 23.05 -20.75 -4.16
N ALA A 77 24.28 -20.36 -3.83
CA ALA A 77 25.30 -21.26 -3.28
C ALA A 77 24.87 -21.86 -1.93
N ALA A 78 24.25 -21.05 -1.05
CA ALA A 78 23.72 -21.52 0.23
C ALA A 78 22.58 -22.55 0.02
N ILE A 79 21.67 -22.29 -0.92
CA ILE A 79 20.58 -23.22 -1.27
C ILE A 79 21.12 -24.52 -1.83
N LEU A 80 22.09 -24.47 -2.75
CA LEU A 80 22.68 -25.68 -3.35
C LEU A 80 23.44 -26.53 -2.33
N SER A 81 24.04 -25.90 -1.31
CA SER A 81 24.73 -26.61 -0.22
C SER A 81 23.73 -27.34 0.68
N ASP A 82 22.63 -26.67 1.04
CA ASP A 82 21.52 -27.23 1.82
C ASP A 82 20.82 -28.41 1.10
N LEU A 83 20.59 -28.29 -0.21
CA LEU A 83 20.01 -29.36 -1.03
C LEU A 83 20.97 -30.55 -1.21
N HIS A 84 22.28 -30.30 -1.21
CA HIS A 84 23.29 -31.36 -1.30
C HIS A 84 23.33 -32.19 -0.01
N GLU A 85 23.37 -31.54 1.15
CA GLU A 85 23.34 -32.23 2.46
C GLU A 85 22.07 -33.05 2.64
N THR A 86 20.92 -32.51 2.23
CA THR A 86 19.63 -33.21 2.32
C THR A 86 19.62 -34.49 1.47
N ARG A 87 20.35 -34.53 0.34
CA ARG A 87 20.40 -35.69 -0.57
C ARG A 87 21.48 -36.71 -0.23
N THR A 88 22.65 -36.28 0.18
CA THR A 88 23.78 -37.19 0.46
C THR A 88 23.71 -37.80 1.85
N GLY A 89 22.83 -37.28 2.72
CA GLY A 89 22.77 -37.70 4.13
C GLY A 89 24.05 -37.36 4.90
N VAL A 90 24.95 -36.58 4.30
CA VAL A 90 26.15 -36.07 4.97
C VAL A 90 25.71 -34.95 5.88
N HIS A 91 25.68 -35.23 7.18
CA HIS A 91 25.39 -34.23 8.19
C HIS A 91 26.59 -33.29 8.35
N SER A 92 26.69 -32.26 7.50
CA SER A 92 27.32 -31.04 7.99
C SER A 92 26.55 -30.57 9.22
N SER A 93 27.22 -29.83 10.08
CA SER A 93 26.52 -29.22 11.20
C SER A 93 25.39 -28.34 10.64
N SER A 94 24.14 -28.56 11.08
CA SER A 94 22.99 -27.67 10.79
C SER A 94 23.35 -26.19 11.03
N TYR A 95 24.31 -25.94 11.92
CA TYR A 95 24.91 -24.64 12.16
C TYR A 95 25.63 -24.05 10.94
N ALA A 96 26.39 -24.84 10.18
CA ALA A 96 27.15 -24.40 9.01
C ALA A 96 26.22 -23.90 7.89
N ILE A 97 25.14 -24.62 7.60
CA ILE A 97 24.15 -24.19 6.61
C ILE A 97 23.44 -22.91 7.09
N ARG A 98 23.03 -22.84 8.36
CA ARG A 98 22.43 -21.61 8.92
C ARG A 98 23.39 -20.43 8.85
N ALA A 99 24.68 -20.64 9.09
CA ALA A 99 25.70 -19.60 8.98
C ALA A 99 25.89 -19.15 7.53
N ALA A 100 25.94 -20.08 6.57
CA ALA A 100 26.04 -19.77 5.15
C ALA A 100 24.86 -18.91 4.65
N TYR A 101 23.62 -19.30 4.98
CA TYR A 101 22.45 -18.49 4.67
C TYR A 101 22.48 -17.12 5.35
N SER A 102 22.84 -17.06 6.63
CA SER A 102 22.88 -15.81 7.40
C SER A 102 23.92 -14.85 6.82
N ALA A 103 25.09 -15.34 6.43
CA ALA A 103 26.15 -14.55 5.80
C ALA A 103 25.73 -14.04 4.42
N ALA A 104 25.18 -14.91 3.56
CA ALA A 104 24.70 -14.52 2.24
C ALA A 104 23.59 -13.46 2.33
N PHE A 105 22.62 -13.66 3.22
CA PHE A 105 21.50 -12.74 3.41
C PHE A 105 21.94 -11.40 3.99
N SER A 106 22.82 -11.42 5.00
CA SER A 106 23.34 -10.18 5.61
C SER A 106 24.18 -9.37 4.62
N ARG A 107 24.97 -10.05 3.77
CA ARG A 107 25.73 -9.41 2.69
C ARG A 107 24.80 -8.75 1.66
N PHE A 108 23.76 -9.46 1.23
CA PHE A 108 22.74 -8.93 0.31
C PHE A 108 22.13 -7.63 0.83
N VAL A 109 21.55 -7.67 2.04
CA VAL A 109 20.84 -6.51 2.61
C VAL A 109 21.80 -5.35 2.89
N THR A 110 22.94 -5.61 3.52
CA THR A 110 23.88 -4.55 3.89
C THR A 110 24.46 -3.86 2.66
N GLY A 111 24.96 -4.63 1.69
CA GLY A 111 25.59 -4.03 0.50
C GLY A 111 24.60 -3.26 -0.37
N LEU A 112 23.31 -3.66 -0.38
CA LEU A 112 22.28 -2.94 -1.11
C LEU A 112 21.96 -1.60 -0.43
N LEU A 113 21.75 -1.60 0.89
CA LEU A 113 21.40 -0.39 1.64
C LEU A 113 22.57 0.59 1.71
N ASP A 114 23.79 0.12 1.92
CA ASP A 114 24.98 0.99 1.96
C ASP A 114 25.21 1.68 0.60
N SER A 115 24.90 1.01 -0.52
CA SER A 115 25.04 1.59 -1.86
C SER A 115 24.09 2.77 -2.13
N GLN A 116 23.00 2.85 -1.36
CA GLN A 116 21.93 3.84 -1.51
C GLN A 116 21.93 4.86 -0.36
N GLN A 117 22.91 4.78 0.54
CA GLN A 117 23.00 5.68 1.67
C GLN A 117 23.54 7.05 1.23
N ASP A 118 22.83 8.11 1.61
CA ASP A 118 23.30 9.48 1.39
C ASP A 118 24.53 9.76 2.28
N LYS A 119 25.60 10.28 1.68
CA LYS A 119 26.85 10.64 2.38
C LYS A 119 26.65 11.82 3.34
N GLN A 120 25.62 12.64 3.16
CA GLN A 120 25.37 13.84 3.95
C GLN A 120 24.43 13.60 5.15
N ARG A 121 23.54 12.60 5.08
CA ARG A 121 22.57 12.30 6.16
C ARG A 121 22.64 10.82 6.53
N LYS A 122 22.90 10.55 7.82
CA LYS A 122 22.85 9.18 8.38
C LYS A 122 21.40 8.73 8.52
N LEU A 123 20.78 8.35 7.41
CA LEU A 123 19.46 7.72 7.40
C LEU A 123 19.54 6.32 8.02
N SER A 124 18.43 5.90 8.65
CA SER A 124 18.34 4.54 9.20
C SER A 124 18.29 3.50 8.08
N MET A 125 18.72 2.26 8.35
CA MET A 125 18.63 1.15 7.39
C MET A 125 17.19 0.91 6.93
N TYR A 126 16.20 1.13 7.81
CA TYR A 126 14.78 1.03 7.48
C TYR A 126 14.33 2.13 6.52
N SER A 127 14.81 3.36 6.73
CA SER A 127 14.51 4.49 5.86
C SER A 127 15.05 4.26 4.45
N VAL A 128 16.31 3.80 4.34
CA VAL A 128 16.92 3.49 3.04
C VAL A 128 16.22 2.31 2.36
N ALA A 129 15.82 1.29 3.13
CA ALA A 129 15.06 0.16 2.61
C ALA A 129 13.70 0.57 2.04
N LYS A 130 12.98 1.49 2.70
CA LYS A 130 11.71 2.03 2.21
C LYS A 130 11.88 2.68 0.84
N THR A 131 12.92 3.50 0.67
CA THR A 131 13.19 4.22 -0.60
C THR A 131 13.35 3.29 -1.80
N ILE A 132 13.96 2.12 -1.61
CA ILE A 132 14.20 1.16 -2.70
C ILE A 132 13.17 0.04 -2.77
N GLY A 133 12.10 0.09 -1.97
CA GLY A 133 11.07 -0.95 -1.91
C GLY A 133 11.60 -2.31 -1.40
N LEU A 134 12.62 -2.31 -0.55
CA LEU A 134 13.12 -3.52 0.11
C LEU A 134 12.24 -3.83 1.34
N PRO A 135 11.65 -5.04 1.46
CA PRO A 135 10.76 -5.36 2.58
C PRO A 135 11.44 -5.16 3.94
N ALA A 136 10.75 -4.49 4.88
CA ALA A 136 11.27 -4.24 6.23
C ALA A 136 11.66 -5.53 6.96
N THR A 137 10.95 -6.64 6.69
CA THR A 137 11.27 -7.98 7.22
C THR A 137 12.66 -8.47 6.84
N PHE A 138 13.25 -7.99 5.73
CA PHE A 138 14.63 -8.34 5.35
C PHE A 138 15.64 -7.56 6.19
N VAL A 139 15.35 -6.31 6.52
CA VAL A 139 16.16 -5.49 7.42
C VAL A 139 16.14 -6.07 8.83
N GLU A 140 14.97 -6.47 9.32
CA GLU A 140 14.78 -7.12 10.61
C GLU A 140 15.52 -8.47 10.67
N LEU A 141 15.35 -9.33 9.65
CA LEU A 141 16.05 -10.61 9.61
C LEU A 141 17.58 -10.44 9.56
N ARG A 142 18.08 -9.43 8.83
CA ARG A 142 19.51 -9.08 8.85
C ARG A 142 19.96 -8.64 10.24
N HIS A 143 19.17 -7.80 10.92
CA HIS A 143 19.48 -7.37 12.29
C HIS A 143 19.56 -8.56 13.23
N GLN A 144 18.55 -9.43 13.20
CA GLN A 144 18.51 -10.67 13.97
C GLN A 144 19.73 -11.57 13.67
N ALA A 145 20.05 -11.78 12.39
CA ALA A 145 21.15 -12.66 11.99
C ALA A 145 22.54 -12.16 12.39
N THR A 146 22.68 -10.85 12.65
CA THR A 146 23.97 -10.22 12.97
C THR A 146 24.15 -9.97 14.47
N HIS A 147 23.08 -9.57 15.16
CA HIS A 147 23.15 -9.07 16.53
C HIS A 147 22.42 -9.95 17.56
N GLU A 148 21.51 -10.82 17.12
CA GLU A 148 20.74 -11.71 17.98
C GLU A 148 21.12 -13.17 17.75
N GLN A 149 20.28 -14.09 18.24
CA GLN A 149 20.46 -15.51 17.97
C GLN A 149 20.25 -15.81 16.49
N LEU A 150 21.16 -16.64 15.96
CA LEU A 150 21.15 -17.06 14.57
C LEU A 150 19.76 -17.63 14.20
N PRO A 151 19.11 -17.15 13.13
CA PRO A 151 17.75 -17.58 12.79
C PRO A 151 17.62 -19.09 12.53
N SER A 152 16.39 -19.59 12.62
CA SER A 152 16.09 -20.99 12.31
C SER A 152 16.27 -21.26 10.81
N LEU A 153 16.63 -22.50 10.48
CA LEU A 153 16.85 -22.90 9.09
C LEU A 153 15.59 -22.73 8.22
N LEU A 154 14.40 -22.95 8.80
CA LEU A 154 13.12 -22.72 8.11
C LEU A 154 12.93 -21.25 7.72
N LYS A 155 13.23 -20.32 8.65
CA LYS A 155 13.14 -18.87 8.41
C LYS A 155 14.14 -18.45 7.32
N LEU A 156 15.37 -18.95 7.39
CA LEU A 156 16.43 -18.66 6.42
C LEU A 156 16.13 -19.18 5.00
N ARG A 157 15.61 -20.42 4.88
CA ARG A 157 15.19 -20.98 3.58
C ARG A 157 14.09 -20.15 2.92
N ALA A 158 13.07 -19.78 3.69
CA ALA A 158 11.97 -18.96 3.19
C ALA A 158 12.47 -17.56 2.77
N ALA A 159 13.31 -16.94 3.59
CA ALA A 159 13.86 -15.62 3.32
C ALA A 159 14.78 -15.61 2.08
N ALA A 160 15.64 -16.61 1.92
CA ALA A 160 16.54 -16.72 0.75
C ALA A 160 15.75 -16.83 -0.58
N LYS A 161 14.65 -17.61 -0.59
CA LYS A 161 13.76 -17.71 -1.77
C LYS A 161 13.08 -16.39 -2.08
N LYS A 162 12.54 -15.71 -1.06
CA LYS A 162 11.92 -14.38 -1.22
C LYS A 162 12.93 -13.34 -1.70
N ALA A 163 14.17 -13.39 -1.20
CA ALA A 163 15.24 -12.49 -1.63
C ALA A 163 15.62 -12.72 -3.10
N LEU A 164 15.76 -13.96 -3.56
CA LEU A 164 16.03 -14.25 -4.98
C LEU A 164 14.89 -13.77 -5.89
N ALA A 165 13.63 -13.97 -5.49
CA ALA A 165 12.48 -13.44 -6.23
C ALA A 165 12.47 -11.91 -6.29
N TRP A 166 12.79 -11.24 -5.17
CA TRP A 166 12.90 -9.78 -5.14
C TRP A 166 14.03 -9.27 -6.04
N ILE A 167 15.23 -9.91 -5.99
CA ILE A 167 16.38 -9.54 -6.84
C ILE A 167 16.04 -9.72 -8.32
N TRP A 168 15.26 -10.75 -8.68
CA TRP A 168 14.79 -10.93 -10.05
C TRP A 168 14.05 -9.70 -10.57
N HIS A 169 12.98 -9.28 -9.89
CA HIS A 169 12.15 -8.15 -10.34
C HIS A 169 12.87 -6.81 -10.24
N PHE A 170 13.73 -6.64 -9.24
CA PHE A 170 14.46 -5.39 -9.05
C PHE A 170 15.60 -5.19 -10.07
N TYR A 171 16.24 -6.27 -10.53
CA TYR A 171 17.48 -6.17 -11.32
C TYR A 171 17.55 -7.07 -12.55
N TRP A 172 17.22 -8.36 -12.45
CA TRP A 172 17.43 -9.28 -13.58
C TRP A 172 16.39 -9.15 -14.70
N GLU A 173 15.17 -8.75 -14.33
CA GLU A 173 14.06 -8.51 -15.26
C GLU A 173 14.27 -7.23 -16.07
N THR A 174 14.87 -6.19 -15.47
CA THR A 174 15.10 -4.88 -16.10
C THR A 174 16.25 -4.86 -17.11
N LEU A 175 16.95 -6.00 -17.31
CA LEU A 175 18.05 -6.12 -18.26
C LEU A 175 17.52 -6.23 -19.71
N PRO A 176 17.83 -5.26 -20.62
CA PRO A 176 17.44 -5.32 -22.04
C PRO A 176 17.80 -6.65 -22.70
N THR A 177 16.91 -7.14 -23.57
CA THR A 177 17.10 -8.38 -24.33
C THR A 177 17.75 -8.10 -25.68
N SER A 178 18.41 -9.11 -26.26
CA SER A 178 19.17 -8.96 -27.51
C SER A 178 18.34 -8.57 -28.74
N GLN A 179 17.01 -8.57 -28.66
CA GLN A 179 16.11 -8.13 -29.74
C GLN A 179 15.96 -6.60 -29.80
N ASP A 180 16.30 -5.89 -28.73
CA ASP A 180 16.10 -4.44 -28.59
C ASP A 180 17.19 -3.58 -29.27
N ALA A 181 18.20 -4.21 -29.89
CA ALA A 181 19.32 -3.52 -30.53
C ALA A 181 19.05 -3.05 -31.97
N SER A 182 17.94 -3.47 -32.61
CA SER A 182 17.61 -3.11 -34.00
C SER A 182 16.76 -1.84 -34.16
N THR A 183 16.23 -1.30 -33.06
CA THR A 183 15.29 -0.16 -33.06
C THR A 183 15.97 1.21 -32.91
N ALA A 184 17.28 1.27 -32.72
CA ALA A 184 18.03 2.52 -32.51
C ALA A 184 17.99 3.48 -33.72
N ALA A 185 17.65 3.01 -34.92
CA ALA A 185 17.50 3.86 -36.11
C ALA A 185 16.10 4.51 -36.25
N ALA A 186 15.12 4.14 -35.42
CA ALA A 186 13.75 4.70 -35.45
C ALA A 186 13.52 5.83 -34.42
N ALA A 187 14.50 6.12 -33.56
CA ALA A 187 14.36 6.99 -32.39
C ALA A 187 14.54 8.50 -32.66
N GLU A 188 14.77 8.96 -33.89
CA GLU A 188 14.92 10.40 -34.19
C GLU A 188 13.57 11.15 -34.26
N LYS A 189 12.48 10.48 -34.66
CA LYS A 189 11.16 11.11 -34.84
C LYS A 189 10.36 11.36 -33.53
N PRO A 190 10.38 10.45 -32.53
CA PRO A 190 9.65 10.66 -31.27
C PRO A 190 10.18 11.86 -30.47
N THR A 191 11.51 12.03 -30.43
CA THR A 191 12.17 13.09 -29.68
C THR A 191 11.85 14.48 -30.24
N ALA A 192 11.81 14.62 -31.57
CA ALA A 192 11.46 15.88 -32.23
C ALA A 192 9.98 16.28 -32.02
N CYS A 193 9.08 15.30 -31.93
CA CYS A 193 7.67 15.54 -31.64
C CYS A 193 7.47 16.02 -30.19
N ARG A 194 8.20 15.41 -29.25
CA ARG A 194 8.19 15.79 -27.83
C ARG A 194 8.69 17.21 -27.62
N ASP A 195 9.79 17.59 -28.23
CA ASP A 195 10.37 18.93 -28.10
C ASP A 195 9.42 20.02 -28.67
N PHE A 196 8.78 19.74 -29.81
CA PHE A 196 7.77 20.62 -30.40
C PHE A 196 6.55 20.82 -29.47
N LEU A 197 6.07 19.75 -28.81
CA LEU A 197 4.94 19.82 -27.90
C LEU A 197 5.26 20.58 -26.61
N LEU A 198 6.48 20.44 -26.07
CA LEU A 198 6.92 21.23 -24.92
C LEU A 198 6.91 22.73 -25.23
N GLU A 199 7.33 23.12 -26.43
CA GLU A 199 7.28 24.52 -26.87
C GLU A 199 5.82 25.01 -27.04
N TYR A 200 4.95 24.17 -27.58
CA TYR A 200 3.52 24.49 -27.74
C TYR A 200 2.79 24.64 -26.38
N LEU A 201 3.10 23.78 -25.40
CA LEU A 201 2.43 23.73 -24.10
C LEU A 201 2.94 24.80 -23.10
N GLY A 202 4.14 25.34 -23.29
CA GLY A 202 4.77 26.33 -22.40
C GLY A 202 4.03 27.67 -22.25
N GLY A 203 3.33 28.15 -23.28
CA GLY A 203 2.48 29.36 -23.22
C GLY A 203 3.21 30.72 -23.23
N GLU A 204 2.43 31.78 -23.39
CA GLU A 204 2.70 33.06 -24.11
C GLU A 204 3.76 34.05 -23.57
N GLU A 205 4.51 33.78 -22.49
CA GLU A 205 5.51 34.75 -22.00
C GLU A 205 6.82 34.79 -22.82
N GLN A 206 7.03 33.84 -23.74
CA GLN A 206 8.29 33.72 -24.49
C GLN A 206 8.14 33.65 -26.02
N ASN A 207 6.93 33.65 -26.60
CA ASN A 207 6.77 33.28 -28.01
C ASN A 207 5.91 34.24 -28.85
N ASN A 208 6.49 34.72 -29.96
CA ASN A 208 5.95 35.78 -30.83
C ASN A 208 5.04 35.26 -31.97
N MET A 209 4.52 34.02 -31.85
CA MET A 209 3.84 33.30 -32.93
C MET A 209 2.32 33.17 -32.69
N SER A 210 1.51 33.52 -33.71
CA SER A 210 0.04 33.55 -33.58
C SER A 210 -0.59 32.16 -33.42
N LYS A 211 -1.73 32.10 -32.70
CA LYS A 211 -2.50 30.86 -32.45
C LYS A 211 -2.86 30.09 -33.74
N LYS A 212 -3.12 30.79 -34.86
CA LYS A 212 -3.40 30.16 -36.16
C LYS A 212 -2.18 29.46 -36.77
N SER A 213 -0.96 29.96 -36.52
CA SER A 213 0.29 29.36 -37.00
C SER A 213 0.58 28.05 -36.27
N TRP A 214 0.37 28.04 -34.95
CA TRP A 214 0.54 26.84 -34.13
C TRP A 214 -0.40 25.71 -34.54
N GLN A 215 -1.69 26.01 -34.74
CA GLN A 215 -2.67 25.01 -35.20
C GLN A 215 -2.30 24.42 -36.57
N LYS A 216 -1.72 25.23 -37.47
CA LYS A 216 -1.26 24.75 -38.78
C LYS A 216 -0.06 23.79 -38.65
N LYS A 217 0.89 24.09 -37.75
CA LYS A 217 2.04 23.21 -37.46
C LYS A 217 1.60 21.93 -36.76
N LEU A 218 0.66 22.01 -35.81
CA LEU A 218 0.14 20.83 -35.09
C LEU A 218 -0.46 19.80 -36.06
N ARG A 219 -1.20 20.26 -37.08
CA ARG A 219 -1.80 19.42 -38.13
C ARG A 219 -0.81 18.76 -39.09
N GLN A 220 0.48 19.10 -39.03
CA GLN A 220 1.51 18.48 -39.87
C GLN A 220 2.13 17.23 -39.22
N TRP A 221 1.86 17.00 -37.94
CA TRP A 221 2.35 15.85 -37.20
C TRP A 221 1.34 14.71 -37.23
N ASP A 222 1.85 13.49 -37.15
CA ASP A 222 1.02 12.30 -37.01
C ASP A 222 0.31 12.30 -35.65
N GLU A 223 -0.99 12.05 -35.66
CA GLU A 223 -1.85 12.13 -34.47
C GLU A 223 -1.47 11.10 -33.41
N THR A 224 -1.07 9.89 -33.82
CA THR A 224 -0.63 8.83 -32.91
C THR A 224 0.67 9.22 -32.21
N LEU A 225 1.59 9.85 -32.97
CA LEU A 225 2.86 10.33 -32.45
C LEU A 225 2.68 11.50 -31.46
N LEU A 226 1.73 12.40 -31.75
CA LEU A 226 1.37 13.49 -30.84
C LEU A 226 0.77 12.97 -29.54
N LEU A 227 -0.15 12.01 -29.60
CA LEU A 227 -0.77 11.42 -28.41
C LEU A 227 0.25 10.66 -27.55
N GLN A 228 1.18 9.93 -28.17
CA GLN A 228 2.27 9.25 -27.46
C GLN A 228 3.17 10.26 -26.74
N ALA A 229 3.61 11.31 -27.44
CA ALA A 229 4.47 12.33 -26.85
C ALA A 229 3.74 13.16 -25.76
N LEU A 230 2.43 13.40 -25.89
CA LEU A 230 1.62 14.05 -24.85
C LEU A 230 1.49 13.19 -23.58
N ALA A 231 1.29 11.88 -23.74
CA ALA A 231 1.26 10.94 -22.63
C ALA A 231 2.62 10.92 -21.90
N GLU A 232 3.72 10.81 -22.65
CA GLU A 232 5.07 10.88 -22.09
C GLU A 232 5.33 12.20 -21.34
N ILE A 233 4.90 13.34 -21.88
CA ILE A 233 5.04 14.64 -21.20
C ILE A 233 4.20 14.68 -19.91
N SER A 234 2.99 14.12 -19.91
CA SER A 234 2.15 14.06 -18.71
C SER A 234 2.72 13.17 -17.61
N GLU A 235 3.43 12.09 -17.97
CA GLU A 235 4.01 11.14 -17.03
C GLU A 235 5.39 11.57 -16.54
N SER A 236 6.16 12.30 -17.37
CA SER A 236 7.55 12.67 -17.08
C SER A 236 7.75 14.11 -16.61
N SER A 237 6.74 14.99 -16.71
CA SER A 237 6.88 16.40 -16.33
C SER A 237 6.55 16.64 -14.86
N GLU A 238 7.45 17.31 -14.15
CA GLU A 238 7.23 17.78 -12.77
C GLU A 238 6.46 19.11 -12.70
N ASP A 239 6.17 19.77 -13.84
CA ASP A 239 5.39 21.03 -13.88
C ASP A 239 3.88 20.74 -14.01
N PRO A 240 3.07 21.03 -12.97
CA PRO A 240 1.63 20.78 -13.00
C PRO A 240 0.89 21.48 -14.15
N ARG A 241 1.43 22.61 -14.64
CA ARG A 241 0.84 23.37 -15.75
C ARG A 241 1.03 22.65 -17.08
N LEU A 242 2.20 22.05 -17.30
CA LEU A 242 2.48 21.26 -18.50
C LEU A 242 1.67 19.97 -18.50
N VAL A 243 1.57 19.30 -17.34
CA VAL A 243 0.73 18.10 -17.17
C VAL A 243 -0.74 18.39 -17.46
N LEU A 244 -1.30 19.48 -16.90
CA LEU A 244 -2.70 19.84 -17.16
C LEU A 244 -2.94 20.21 -18.63
N ARG A 245 -2.03 20.97 -19.25
CA ARG A 245 -2.18 21.38 -20.65
C ARG A 245 -1.99 20.21 -21.61
N SER A 246 -1.10 19.26 -21.32
CA SER A 246 -0.91 18.06 -22.15
C SER A 246 -2.14 17.15 -22.11
N LEU A 247 -2.75 16.97 -20.94
CA LEU A 247 -4.00 16.23 -20.78
C LEU A 247 -5.18 16.91 -21.47
N GLN A 248 -5.29 18.24 -21.39
CA GLN A 248 -6.32 19.01 -22.09
C GLN A 248 -6.19 18.89 -23.61
N LEU A 249 -4.97 18.94 -24.15
CA LEU A 249 -4.74 18.80 -25.59
C LEU A 249 -4.98 17.36 -26.06
N SER A 250 -4.53 16.37 -25.28
CA SER A 250 -4.78 14.95 -25.56
C SER A 250 -6.29 14.66 -25.60
N ARG A 251 -7.04 15.19 -24.62
CA ARG A 251 -8.50 15.07 -24.60
C ARG A 251 -9.16 15.78 -25.77
N ALA A 252 -8.69 16.96 -26.16
CA ALA A 252 -9.22 17.70 -27.31
C ALA A 252 -8.92 17.01 -28.66
N MET A 253 -7.86 16.20 -28.75
CA MET A 253 -7.55 15.39 -29.93
C MET A 253 -8.43 14.13 -30.01
N LEU A 254 -8.72 13.51 -28.86
CA LEU A 254 -9.54 12.30 -28.80
C LEU A 254 -11.05 12.54 -28.96
N ASP A 255 -11.51 13.78 -28.84
CA ASP A 255 -12.93 14.14 -28.86
C ASP A 255 -13.25 14.97 -30.12
N GLU A 256 -13.60 14.32 -31.23
CA GLU A 256 -13.99 14.98 -32.50
C GLU A 256 -15.37 15.69 -32.41
N SER A 257 -15.95 15.89 -31.23
CA SER A 257 -17.22 16.59 -31.04
C SER A 257 -17.10 17.90 -30.26
N SER A 258 -16.64 18.94 -30.97
CA SER A 258 -16.85 20.39 -30.73
C SER A 258 -16.75 20.94 -29.30
N VAL A 259 -15.69 21.72 -29.01
CA VAL A 259 -15.75 22.77 -27.98
C VAL A 259 -15.04 24.06 -28.43
N VAL A 260 -15.81 25.14 -28.44
CA VAL A 260 -15.35 26.55 -28.44
C VAL A 260 -14.79 26.87 -27.06
N LEU A 261 -13.58 27.43 -27.01
CA LEU A 261 -12.92 27.87 -25.78
C LEU A 261 -13.63 29.10 -25.17
N PRO A 262 -13.93 29.14 -23.85
CA PRO A 262 -14.21 30.39 -23.17
C PRO A 262 -12.91 31.02 -22.67
N GLY A 263 -12.69 32.27 -23.11
CA GLY A 263 -11.73 33.20 -22.52
C GLY A 263 -12.31 33.88 -21.27
N ALA A 264 -11.42 34.60 -20.60
CA ALA A 264 -11.61 35.39 -19.38
C ALA A 264 -12.97 36.09 -19.24
N GLU A 265 -13.59 35.97 -18.07
CA GLU A 265 -14.35 37.04 -17.43
C GLU A 265 -14.23 36.95 -15.91
N MET A 266 -13.94 38.09 -15.30
CA MET A 266 -13.98 38.33 -13.86
C MET A 266 -15.42 38.64 -13.41
N VAL A 267 -15.68 38.41 -12.11
CA VAL A 267 -16.77 38.89 -11.23
C VAL A 267 -18.20 38.37 -11.51
N ASP A 268 -18.80 37.63 -10.55
CA ASP A 268 -19.79 38.21 -9.62
C ASP A 268 -20.18 37.24 -8.47
N ALA A 269 -20.67 37.82 -7.39
CA ALA A 269 -20.96 37.29 -6.08
C ALA A 269 -22.17 36.33 -5.98
N ARG A 270 -22.05 35.42 -5.00
CA ARG A 270 -23.09 34.74 -4.19
C ARG A 270 -24.48 34.49 -4.81
N GLN A 271 -24.85 33.20 -4.84
CA GLN A 271 -26.18 32.76 -4.40
C GLN A 271 -26.05 31.75 -3.24
N PRO A 272 -26.82 31.87 -2.15
CA PRO A 272 -26.80 30.92 -1.05
C PRO A 272 -27.51 29.63 -1.47
N ARG A 273 -26.90 28.46 -1.21
CA ARG A 273 -27.59 27.17 -1.34
C ARG A 273 -28.70 27.07 -0.29
N SER A 274 -29.86 26.57 -0.70
CA SER A 274 -31.03 26.33 0.15
C SER A 274 -30.73 25.33 1.26
N ALA A 275 -31.36 25.52 2.42
CA ALA A 275 -31.11 24.82 3.68
C ALA A 275 -31.47 23.32 3.73
N GLN A 276 -31.70 22.65 2.59
CA GLN A 276 -32.23 21.28 2.51
C GLN A 276 -31.25 20.21 2.00
N GLU A 277 -29.99 20.56 1.71
CA GLU A 277 -28.93 19.60 1.37
C GLU A 277 -27.74 19.78 2.33
N ARG A 278 -27.97 19.51 3.61
CA ARG A 278 -26.95 19.56 4.67
C ARG A 278 -26.64 18.14 5.12
N GLU A 279 -25.46 17.65 4.78
CA GLU A 279 -24.88 16.43 5.37
C GLU A 279 -23.88 16.95 6.42
N ALA A 280 -24.26 16.90 7.70
CA ALA A 280 -23.58 17.62 8.77
C ALA A 280 -22.38 16.84 9.34
N VAL A 281 -22.38 15.51 9.19
CA VAL A 281 -21.18 14.68 9.38
C VAL A 281 -20.52 14.43 8.03
N ARG A 282 -19.74 15.40 7.57
CA ARG A 282 -18.88 15.21 6.40
C ARG A 282 -17.57 14.58 6.85
N ALA A 283 -17.49 13.25 6.72
CA ALA A 283 -16.21 12.55 6.66
C ALA A 283 -15.70 12.70 5.22
N GLU A 284 -14.87 13.70 4.94
CA GLU A 284 -14.14 13.72 3.67
C GLU A 284 -13.14 12.57 3.71
N VAL A 285 -13.43 11.52 2.93
CA VAL A 285 -12.54 10.37 2.78
C VAL A 285 -11.50 10.74 1.76
N GLU A 286 -10.26 10.86 2.20
CA GLU A 286 -9.15 10.66 1.29
C GLU A 286 -8.75 9.21 1.39
N LYS A 287 -9.24 8.44 0.41
CA LYS A 287 -8.70 7.11 0.20
C LYS A 287 -7.29 7.27 -0.34
N TRP A 288 -6.36 6.68 0.37
CA TRP A 288 -5.02 6.40 -0.13
C TRP A 288 -5.10 5.68 -1.49
N THR A 289 -4.65 6.34 -2.55
CA THR A 289 -4.52 5.72 -3.89
C THR A 289 -3.16 5.02 -4.08
N GLY A 290 -2.43 4.78 -2.99
CA GLY A 290 -1.18 4.01 -2.94
C GLY A 290 -1.38 2.50 -2.76
N SER A 291 -0.31 1.78 -2.41
CA SER A 291 -0.31 0.32 -2.19
C SER A 291 -0.95 -0.14 -0.87
N HIS A 292 -1.66 0.73 -0.16
CA HIS A 292 -2.19 0.50 1.18
C HIS A 292 -3.72 0.60 1.17
N ASP A 293 -4.37 -0.20 2.00
CA ASP A 293 -5.83 -0.32 2.09
C ASP A 293 -6.44 0.41 3.30
N ASN A 294 -5.64 1.22 3.98
CA ASN A 294 -6.03 2.06 5.12
C ASN A 294 -6.93 3.25 4.72
N TYR A 295 -7.81 3.64 5.62
CA TYR A 295 -8.60 4.87 5.54
C TYR A 295 -8.20 5.85 6.65
N ALA A 296 -8.03 7.13 6.28
CA ALA A 296 -8.07 8.26 7.21
C ALA A 296 -9.35 9.06 6.99
N TYR A 297 -9.89 9.64 8.06
CA TYR A 297 -11.18 10.34 8.02
C TYR A 297 -11.09 11.75 8.55
N LEU A 298 -11.38 12.74 7.70
CA LEU A 298 -11.49 14.13 8.13
C LEU A 298 -12.94 14.42 8.56
N LEU A 299 -13.18 14.52 9.87
CA LEU A 299 -14.47 14.89 10.45
C LEU A 299 -14.53 16.41 10.60
N VAL A 300 -15.47 17.06 9.92
CA VAL A 300 -15.60 18.53 9.90
C VAL A 300 -16.99 18.96 10.39
N ASP A 301 -17.03 19.91 11.32
CA ASP A 301 -18.23 20.67 11.64
C ASP A 301 -18.44 21.77 10.60
N ASP A 302 -19.57 21.72 9.89
CA ASP A 302 -19.78 22.64 8.77
C ASP A 302 -20.03 24.09 9.19
N GLN A 303 -20.41 24.36 10.44
CA GLN A 303 -20.70 25.71 10.92
C GLN A 303 -19.46 26.43 11.42
N SER A 304 -18.71 25.82 12.35
CA SER A 304 -17.51 26.38 12.92
C SER A 304 -16.27 26.13 12.06
N LYS A 305 -16.35 25.18 11.12
CA LYS A 305 -15.22 24.61 10.38
C LYS A 305 -14.22 23.87 11.27
N ASP A 306 -14.52 23.67 12.55
CA ASP A 306 -13.68 22.86 13.41
C ASP A 306 -13.60 21.44 12.84
N ALA A 307 -12.38 20.88 12.83
CA ALA A 307 -12.16 19.56 12.25
C ALA A 307 -11.22 18.72 13.11
N VAL A 308 -11.35 17.41 13.00
CA VAL A 308 -10.36 16.43 13.47
C VAL A 308 -10.07 15.42 12.38
N ILE A 309 -8.84 14.94 12.35
CA ILE A 309 -8.41 13.90 11.42
C ILE A 309 -8.22 12.58 12.18
N VAL A 310 -8.90 11.53 11.75
CA VAL A 310 -8.85 10.19 12.37
C VAL A 310 -7.85 9.31 11.61
N ASP A 311 -6.94 8.67 12.35
CA ASP A 311 -5.94 7.70 11.88
C ASP A 311 -5.05 8.15 10.69
N PRO A 312 -4.43 9.35 10.72
CA PRO A 312 -3.64 9.83 9.59
C PRO A 312 -2.22 9.26 9.57
N ALA A 313 -2.08 7.99 9.21
CA ALA A 313 -0.80 7.28 9.30
C ALA A 313 0.28 7.74 8.30
N HIS A 314 -0.09 8.06 7.06
CA HIS A 314 0.88 8.48 6.04
C HIS A 314 0.87 10.01 5.85
N ALA A 315 1.67 10.70 6.65
CA ALA A 315 1.81 12.15 6.60
C ALA A 315 2.12 12.69 5.18
N GLU A 316 2.88 11.94 4.38
CA GLU A 316 3.26 12.32 3.01
C GLU A 316 2.05 12.59 2.09
N GLU A 317 0.91 11.95 2.35
CA GLU A 317 -0.32 12.11 1.57
C GLU A 317 -1.35 13.00 2.28
N VAL A 318 -1.44 12.91 3.60
CA VAL A 318 -2.43 13.67 4.40
C VAL A 318 -2.00 15.11 4.63
N SER A 319 -0.71 15.38 4.86
CA SER A 319 -0.23 16.73 5.18
C SER A 319 -0.55 17.74 4.06
N PRO A 320 -0.29 17.47 2.76
CA PRO A 320 -0.62 18.42 1.68
C PRO A 320 -2.10 18.80 1.64
N VAL A 321 -2.99 17.85 1.91
CA VAL A 321 -4.44 18.06 1.88
C VAL A 321 -4.87 18.89 3.08
N LEU A 322 -4.41 18.53 4.27
CA LEU A 322 -4.70 19.31 5.47
C LEU A 322 -4.16 20.75 5.32
N GLN A 323 -2.95 20.93 4.78
CA GLN A 323 -2.39 22.26 4.50
C GLN A 323 -3.27 23.06 3.53
N GLN A 324 -3.74 22.43 2.44
CA GLN A 324 -4.62 23.08 1.48
C GLN A 324 -5.98 23.44 2.10
N ALA A 325 -6.57 22.53 2.88
CA ALA A 325 -7.86 22.75 3.54
C ALA A 325 -7.79 23.85 4.61
N ILE A 326 -6.71 23.88 5.40
CA ILE A 326 -6.46 24.92 6.41
C ILE A 326 -6.21 26.27 5.74
N SER A 327 -5.31 26.34 4.76
CA SER A 327 -4.95 27.61 4.09
C SER A 327 -6.10 28.22 3.29
N SER A 328 -7.00 27.39 2.76
CA SER A 328 -8.23 27.85 2.09
C SER A 328 -9.36 28.23 3.05
N GLY A 329 -9.17 28.07 4.37
CA GLY A 329 -10.19 28.35 5.39
C GLY A 329 -11.37 27.38 5.37
N LYS A 330 -11.22 26.22 4.70
CA LYS A 330 -12.25 25.18 4.67
C LYS A 330 -12.38 24.46 6.01
N ILE A 331 -11.27 24.33 6.73
CA ILE A 331 -11.22 23.68 8.05
C ILE A 331 -10.37 24.48 9.04
N ASN A 332 -10.63 24.21 10.31
CA ASN A 332 -9.91 24.66 11.50
C ASN A 332 -9.52 23.41 12.29
N LEU A 333 -8.38 22.82 11.97
CA LEU A 333 -7.95 21.55 12.56
C LEU A 333 -7.69 21.70 14.07
N LYS A 334 -8.43 20.95 14.88
CA LYS A 334 -8.39 21.00 16.35
C LYS A 334 -7.58 19.89 16.98
N ALA A 335 -7.56 18.71 16.37
CA ALA A 335 -6.86 17.56 16.89
C ALA A 335 -6.61 16.51 15.81
N ILE A 336 -5.61 15.66 16.08
CA ILE A 336 -5.48 14.34 15.47
C ILE A 336 -6.13 13.34 16.44
N VAL A 337 -6.86 12.37 15.90
CA VAL A 337 -7.57 11.35 16.67
C VAL A 337 -7.07 9.99 16.21
N ASN A 338 -6.70 9.11 17.13
CA ASN A 338 -6.30 7.74 16.79
C ASN A 338 -7.23 6.72 17.40
N THR A 339 -7.50 5.64 16.66
CA THR A 339 -8.24 4.50 17.16
C THR A 339 -7.35 3.57 17.98
N HIS A 340 -6.10 3.36 17.56
CA HIS A 340 -5.12 2.51 18.26
C HIS A 340 -3.68 2.78 17.82
N HIS A 341 -2.72 2.14 18.50
CA HIS A 341 -1.29 2.45 18.36
C HIS A 341 -0.58 1.90 17.12
N HIS A 342 -1.19 1.00 16.33
CA HIS A 342 -0.48 0.44 15.18
C HIS A 342 -0.05 1.55 14.23
N TRP A 343 1.12 1.35 13.62
CA TRP A 343 1.80 2.37 12.84
C TRP A 343 0.96 2.86 11.65
N ASP A 344 0.19 1.97 11.03
CA ASP A 344 -0.71 2.27 9.93
C ASP A 344 -1.98 3.02 10.35
N HIS A 345 -2.07 3.46 11.61
CA HIS A 345 -3.09 4.38 12.14
C HIS A 345 -2.46 5.60 12.85
N ALA A 346 -1.48 5.38 13.72
CA ALA A 346 -0.86 6.43 14.54
C ALA A 346 0.51 6.93 14.02
N GLY A 347 1.06 6.32 12.97
CA GLY A 347 2.44 6.54 12.53
C GLY A 347 2.74 7.92 11.94
N GLY A 348 1.72 8.66 11.50
CA GLY A 348 1.87 9.98 10.88
C GLY A 348 1.79 11.15 11.86
N ASN A 349 1.41 10.90 13.11
CA ASN A 349 1.10 11.92 14.12
C ASN A 349 2.18 13.00 14.27
N LYS A 350 3.44 12.59 14.51
CA LYS A 350 4.57 13.52 14.68
C LYS A 350 4.86 14.30 13.40
N GLN A 351 4.86 13.61 12.26
CA GLN A 351 5.22 14.21 10.99
C GLN A 351 4.17 15.24 10.56
N ILE A 352 2.88 14.95 10.73
CA ILE A 352 1.79 15.89 10.42
C ILE A 352 1.89 17.15 11.28
N ARG A 353 2.12 17.02 12.59
CA ARG A 353 2.36 18.20 13.45
C ARG A 353 3.52 19.07 12.95
N SER A 354 4.61 18.43 12.50
CA SER A 354 5.77 19.11 11.94
C SER A 354 5.42 19.81 10.61
N ASP A 355 4.79 19.10 9.68
CA ASP A 355 4.44 19.61 8.36
C ASP A 355 3.43 20.76 8.42
N LEU A 356 2.50 20.72 9.38
CA LEU A 356 1.51 21.78 9.61
C LEU A 356 2.07 22.96 10.41
N GLY A 357 3.26 22.84 10.99
CA GLY A 357 3.81 23.86 11.89
C GLY A 357 3.00 24.02 13.20
N THR A 358 2.35 22.95 13.65
CA THR A 358 1.46 22.92 14.83
C THR A 358 1.96 21.90 15.87
N PRO A 359 3.09 22.14 16.55
CA PRO A 359 3.69 21.18 17.48
C PRO A 359 2.79 20.82 18.68
N ASP A 360 1.91 21.76 19.07
CA ASP A 360 1.01 21.62 20.22
C ASP A 360 -0.39 21.10 19.84
N LEU A 361 -0.65 20.75 18.57
CA LEU A 361 -1.96 20.27 18.11
C LEU A 361 -2.35 18.98 18.86
N PRO A 362 -3.41 18.95 19.68
CA PRO A 362 -3.77 17.77 20.47
C PRO A 362 -3.82 16.47 19.65
N ILE A 363 -3.25 15.40 20.20
CA ILE A 363 -3.43 14.03 19.74
C ILE A 363 -4.27 13.31 20.79
N ILE A 364 -5.44 12.83 20.40
CA ILE A 364 -6.43 12.16 21.24
C ILE A 364 -6.49 10.69 20.81
N GLY A 365 -6.28 9.73 21.72
CA GLY A 365 -6.20 8.33 21.31
C GLY A 365 -5.99 7.37 22.45
N GLY A 366 -5.76 6.11 22.08
CA GLY A 366 -5.26 5.08 23.00
C GLY A 366 -3.95 5.52 23.65
N LYS A 367 -3.72 5.09 24.90
CA LYS A 367 -2.57 5.50 25.71
C LYS A 367 -1.21 5.16 25.08
N ASP A 368 -1.18 4.18 24.17
CA ASP A 368 0.05 3.67 23.54
C ASP A 368 0.27 4.27 22.13
N CYS A 369 -0.65 5.13 21.66
CA CYS A 369 -0.54 5.82 20.37
C CYS A 369 0.64 6.81 20.35
N ASP A 370 1.32 6.91 19.20
CA ASP A 370 2.50 7.77 19.07
C ASP A 370 2.15 9.25 19.32
N SER A 371 2.91 9.90 20.20
CA SER A 371 2.70 11.31 20.58
C SER A 371 1.31 11.64 21.16
N VAL A 372 0.56 10.66 21.66
CA VAL A 372 -0.72 10.91 22.32
C VAL A 372 -0.57 11.92 23.47
N THR A 373 -1.50 12.87 23.52
CA THR A 373 -1.52 13.92 24.56
C THR A 373 -2.73 13.84 25.47
N GLN A 374 -3.80 13.18 25.00
CA GLN A 374 -5.04 13.03 25.74
C GLN A 374 -5.60 11.63 25.51
N THR A 375 -5.96 10.95 26.60
CA THR A 375 -6.62 9.64 26.59
C THR A 375 -7.90 9.75 27.41
N PRO A 376 -9.05 10.07 26.79
CA PRO A 376 -10.34 10.15 27.48
C PRO A 376 -10.72 8.80 28.10
N SER A 377 -11.42 8.80 29.23
CA SER A 377 -11.93 7.56 29.82
C SER A 377 -13.00 6.93 28.92
N ASN A 378 -13.26 5.64 29.08
CA ASN A 378 -14.35 4.98 28.36
C ASN A 378 -15.69 5.70 28.59
N GLY A 379 -16.34 6.09 27.50
CA GLY A 379 -17.60 6.82 27.50
C GLY A 379 -17.47 8.34 27.66
N GLU A 380 -16.26 8.86 27.86
CA GLU A 380 -15.96 10.28 27.75
C GLU A 380 -15.48 10.62 26.33
N GLY A 381 -15.30 11.90 26.02
CA GLY A 381 -14.80 12.32 24.72
C GLY A 381 -14.67 13.83 24.61
N PHE A 382 -14.88 14.35 23.40
CA PHE A 382 -14.63 15.74 23.06
C PHE A 382 -15.70 16.25 22.09
N LYS A 383 -15.58 17.53 21.69
CA LYS A 383 -16.46 18.13 20.69
C LYS A 383 -15.65 18.65 19.51
N VAL A 384 -16.28 18.60 18.34
CA VAL A 384 -15.79 19.23 17.10
C VAL A 384 -16.90 20.18 16.68
N GLY A 385 -16.76 21.48 16.99
CA GLY A 385 -17.88 22.42 16.85
C GLY A 385 -19.12 21.97 17.61
N SER A 386 -20.20 21.69 16.88
CA SER A 386 -21.47 21.16 17.41
C SER A 386 -21.50 19.62 17.54
N ILE A 387 -20.59 18.91 16.86
CA ILE A 387 -20.52 17.45 16.84
C ILE A 387 -20.01 16.93 18.18
N ALA A 388 -20.78 16.06 18.83
CA ALA A 388 -20.37 15.37 20.05
C ALA A 388 -19.64 14.07 19.68
N VAL A 389 -18.42 13.88 20.19
CA VAL A 389 -17.61 12.68 19.94
C VAL A 389 -17.36 11.96 21.26
N LYS A 390 -17.70 10.68 21.32
CA LYS A 390 -17.55 9.79 22.48
C LYS A 390 -16.58 8.66 22.17
N GLY A 391 -15.59 8.44 23.03
CA GLY A 391 -14.69 7.30 22.98
C GLY A 391 -15.33 6.06 23.59
N LEU A 392 -15.35 4.97 22.84
CA LEU A 392 -15.86 3.67 23.25
C LEU A 392 -14.70 2.67 23.25
N TYR A 393 -14.31 2.20 24.43
CA TYR A 393 -13.19 1.27 24.56
C TYR A 393 -13.58 -0.09 23.98
N THR A 394 -12.75 -0.60 23.07
CA THR A 394 -12.96 -1.86 22.38
C THR A 394 -11.66 -2.68 22.34
N PRO A 395 -11.05 -3.00 23.50
CA PRO A 395 -9.81 -3.75 23.55
C PRO A 395 -10.03 -5.12 22.90
N CYS A 396 -9.14 -5.52 21.99
CA CYS A 396 -8.96 -6.90 21.51
C CYS A 396 -7.91 -6.93 20.40
N HIS A 397 -8.14 -6.12 19.35
CA HIS A 397 -7.17 -5.99 18.25
C HIS A 397 -5.85 -5.48 18.81
N THR A 398 -5.92 -4.34 19.50
CA THR A 398 -4.96 -3.91 20.50
C THR A 398 -5.66 -3.68 21.83
N GLN A 399 -4.90 -3.59 22.92
CA GLN A 399 -5.44 -3.29 24.25
C GLN A 399 -5.80 -1.81 24.44
N ASP A 400 -5.28 -0.93 23.59
CA ASP A 400 -5.56 0.50 23.60
C ASP A 400 -6.61 0.95 22.56
N SER A 401 -7.28 -0.01 21.91
CA SER A 401 -8.29 0.26 20.87
C SER A 401 -9.50 1.05 21.40
N ILE A 402 -9.81 2.17 20.74
CA ILE A 402 -10.96 3.04 20.98
C ILE A 402 -11.72 3.26 19.66
N CYS A 403 -13.03 3.00 19.67
CA CYS A 403 -13.94 3.43 18.61
C CYS A 403 -14.51 4.81 18.94
N TRP A 404 -14.60 5.71 17.96
CA TRP A 404 -15.08 7.08 18.16
C TRP A 404 -16.49 7.24 17.60
N PHE A 405 -17.49 7.36 18.48
CA PHE A 405 -18.88 7.61 18.11
C PHE A 405 -19.14 9.11 18.03
N ALA A 406 -19.40 9.61 16.82
CA ALA A 406 -19.72 11.00 16.53
C ALA A 406 -21.23 11.14 16.30
N GLN A 407 -21.82 12.19 16.89
CA GLN A 407 -23.23 12.50 16.74
C GLN A 407 -23.43 14.00 16.54
N ASP A 408 -24.21 14.35 15.51
CA ASP A 408 -24.72 15.69 15.27
C ASP A 408 -26.22 15.64 14.97
N GLY A 409 -27.03 16.08 15.93
CA GLY A 409 -28.48 15.90 15.89
C GLY A 409 -28.86 14.41 15.73
N ASP A 410 -29.54 14.11 14.63
CA ASP A 410 -29.96 12.75 14.26
C ASP A 410 -28.90 11.98 13.47
N GLU A 411 -27.89 12.65 12.92
CA GLU A 411 -26.81 12.01 12.18
C GLU A 411 -25.78 11.40 13.13
N LYS A 412 -25.37 10.16 12.82
CA LYS A 412 -24.51 9.34 13.67
C LYS A 412 -23.47 8.61 12.83
N ALA A 413 -22.24 8.63 13.31
CA ALA A 413 -21.12 7.92 12.72
C ALA A 413 -20.28 7.24 13.80
N VAL A 414 -19.63 6.14 13.47
CA VAL A 414 -18.64 5.51 14.34
C VAL A 414 -17.39 5.16 13.54
N PHE A 415 -16.24 5.68 14.00
CA PHE A 415 -14.92 5.34 13.47
C PHE A 415 -14.38 4.16 14.26
N THR A 416 -14.26 3.00 13.63
CA THR A 416 -14.08 1.72 14.33
C THR A 416 -12.66 1.18 14.30
N GLY A 417 -11.75 1.86 13.57
CA GLY A 417 -10.40 1.38 13.33
C GLY A 417 -10.42 -0.09 12.91
N ASP A 418 -9.65 -0.89 13.64
CA ASP A 418 -9.50 -2.31 13.36
C ASP A 418 -10.37 -3.20 14.25
N THR A 419 -11.31 -2.62 15.00
CA THR A 419 -12.26 -3.42 15.79
C THR A 419 -13.33 -4.04 14.88
N LEU A 420 -14.04 -3.20 14.12
CA LEU A 420 -15.15 -3.59 13.24
C LEU A 420 -14.83 -3.18 11.80
N PHE A 421 -14.95 -4.14 10.88
CA PHE A 421 -14.92 -3.90 9.42
C PHE A 421 -16.28 -4.30 8.83
N HIS A 422 -16.62 -3.80 7.64
CA HIS A 422 -17.81 -4.29 6.94
C HIS A 422 -17.70 -5.79 6.67
N GLY A 423 -18.65 -6.56 7.24
CA GLY A 423 -18.67 -8.02 7.17
C GLY A 423 -17.52 -8.74 7.90
N GLY A 424 -16.73 -8.04 8.71
CA GLY A 424 -15.55 -8.59 9.38
C GLY A 424 -15.20 -7.94 10.72
N CYS A 425 -14.08 -8.37 11.30
CA CYS A 425 -13.46 -7.75 12.48
C CYS A 425 -11.94 -7.87 12.42
N GLY A 426 -11.24 -7.15 13.29
CA GLY A 426 -9.80 -7.24 13.49
C GLY A 426 -9.30 -8.64 13.83
N ARG A 427 -8.02 -8.88 13.56
CA ARG A 427 -7.30 -10.00 14.19
C ARG A 427 -7.09 -9.69 15.66
N PHE A 428 -7.11 -10.72 16.51
CA PHE A 428 -6.95 -10.58 17.95
C PHE A 428 -5.45 -10.66 18.27
N PHE A 429 -4.70 -9.59 18.01
CA PHE A 429 -3.26 -9.61 18.22
C PHE A 429 -2.92 -9.55 19.71
N GLU A 430 -3.65 -8.75 20.48
CA GLU A 430 -3.36 -8.50 21.90
C GLU A 430 -4.50 -8.90 22.84
N GLY A 431 -5.54 -9.55 22.32
CA GLY A 431 -6.73 -9.88 23.11
C GLY A 431 -7.38 -11.20 22.73
N THR A 432 -8.61 -11.35 23.19
CA THR A 432 -9.33 -12.62 23.27
C THR A 432 -10.66 -12.54 22.53
N ALA A 433 -11.24 -13.71 22.25
CA ALA A 433 -12.58 -13.79 21.67
C ALA A 433 -13.66 -13.19 22.59
N ALA A 434 -13.49 -13.27 23.91
CA ALA A 434 -14.43 -12.69 24.88
C ALA A 434 -14.43 -11.16 24.82
N GLU A 435 -13.23 -10.58 24.67
CA GLU A 435 -13.04 -9.15 24.46
C GLU A 435 -13.64 -8.69 23.12
N MET A 436 -13.33 -9.36 22.00
CA MET A 436 -13.94 -9.01 20.71
C MET A 436 -15.47 -9.16 20.72
N HIS A 437 -15.99 -10.23 21.34
CA HIS A 437 -17.43 -10.42 21.48
C HIS A 437 -18.06 -9.27 22.28
N THR A 438 -17.42 -8.84 23.37
CA THR A 438 -17.87 -7.67 24.14
C THR A 438 -17.80 -6.40 23.30
N ALA A 439 -16.70 -6.14 22.61
CA ALA A 439 -16.53 -4.96 21.75
C ALA A 439 -17.61 -4.88 20.67
N LEU A 440 -17.82 -5.96 19.90
CA LEU A 440 -18.76 -5.95 18.78
C LEU A 440 -20.22 -6.09 19.24
N ASN A 441 -20.53 -7.11 20.04
CA ASN A 441 -21.90 -7.53 20.31
C ASN A 441 -22.51 -6.90 21.57
N LYS A 442 -21.71 -6.19 22.39
CA LYS A 442 -22.21 -5.44 23.55
C LYS A 442 -21.96 -3.94 23.42
N THR A 443 -20.74 -3.53 23.09
CA THR A 443 -20.40 -2.09 23.00
C THR A 443 -20.90 -1.47 21.70
N LEU A 444 -20.45 -1.94 20.53
CA LEU A 444 -20.83 -1.37 19.25
C LEU A 444 -22.27 -1.71 18.85
N ALA A 445 -22.74 -2.93 19.13
CA ALA A 445 -24.12 -3.32 18.89
C ALA A 445 -25.14 -2.55 19.75
N ALA A 446 -24.73 -1.90 20.85
CA ALA A 446 -25.61 -1.04 21.63
C ALA A 446 -25.79 0.36 21.02
N LEU A 447 -25.02 0.72 19.99
CA LEU A 447 -25.23 1.96 19.25
C LEU A 447 -26.54 1.92 18.46
N PRO A 448 -27.15 3.09 18.16
CA PRO A 448 -28.32 3.17 17.30
C PRO A 448 -28.06 2.52 15.93
N ASP A 449 -29.06 1.80 15.42
CA ASP A 449 -28.94 1.03 14.19
C ASP A 449 -28.63 1.89 12.96
N ASP A 450 -29.02 3.16 12.95
CA ASP A 450 -28.76 4.12 11.88
C ASP A 450 -27.34 4.72 11.90
N THR A 451 -26.47 4.30 12.83
CA THR A 451 -25.10 4.79 12.95
C THR A 451 -24.24 4.31 11.78
N LYS A 452 -23.77 5.23 10.92
CA LYS A 452 -22.85 4.92 9.80
C LYS A 452 -21.51 4.41 10.32
N VAL A 453 -20.95 3.36 9.71
CA VAL A 453 -19.68 2.75 10.12
C VAL A 453 -18.54 3.19 9.20
N TYR A 454 -17.43 3.62 9.81
CA TYR A 454 -16.21 4.05 9.14
C TYR A 454 -15.02 3.21 9.63
N PRO A 455 -14.67 2.11 8.92
CA PRO A 455 -13.64 1.17 9.35
C PRO A 455 -12.22 1.64 9.01
N GLY A 456 -11.21 1.02 9.62
CA GLY A 456 -9.80 1.34 9.36
C GLY A 456 -9.28 0.96 7.97
N HIS A 457 -9.90 -0.03 7.32
CA HIS A 457 -9.38 -0.64 6.08
C HIS A 457 -10.49 -1.06 5.11
N GLU A 458 -10.15 -1.12 3.82
CA GLU A 458 -11.02 -1.64 2.75
C GLU A 458 -10.92 -3.16 2.60
N TYR A 459 -11.32 -3.90 3.65
CA TYR A 459 -11.34 -5.37 3.63
C TYR A 459 -12.66 -5.99 3.17
N THR A 460 -13.65 -5.19 2.75
CA THR A 460 -15.04 -5.63 2.57
C THR A 460 -15.17 -6.79 1.59
N LYS A 461 -14.50 -6.74 0.44
CA LYS A 461 -14.53 -7.85 -0.54
C LYS A 461 -14.02 -9.16 0.05
N SER A 462 -12.90 -9.12 0.77
CA SER A 462 -12.33 -10.32 1.41
C SER A 462 -13.22 -10.84 2.54
N ASN A 463 -13.83 -9.92 3.30
CA ASN A 463 -14.73 -10.22 4.40
C ASN A 463 -16.01 -10.88 3.91
N VAL A 464 -16.61 -10.38 2.83
CA VAL A 464 -17.77 -10.97 2.18
C VAL A 464 -17.47 -12.38 1.67
N LYS A 465 -16.35 -12.60 0.98
CA LYS A 465 -15.96 -13.94 0.50
C LYS A 465 -15.91 -14.95 1.66
N PHE A 466 -15.38 -14.55 2.81
CA PHE A 466 -15.43 -15.37 4.02
C PHE A 466 -16.86 -15.50 4.58
N GLY A 467 -17.59 -14.40 4.71
CA GLY A 467 -18.96 -14.37 5.23
C GLY A 467 -19.89 -15.33 4.49
N LEU A 468 -19.82 -15.35 3.15
CA LEU A 468 -20.57 -16.28 2.31
C LEU A 468 -20.17 -17.74 2.53
N SER A 469 -18.91 -18.04 2.87
CA SER A 469 -18.51 -19.41 3.20
C SER A 469 -19.14 -19.94 4.50
N VAL A 470 -19.63 -19.04 5.36
CA VAL A 470 -20.23 -19.36 6.66
C VAL A 470 -21.76 -19.23 6.62
N LEU A 471 -22.26 -18.15 6.03
CA LEU A 471 -23.68 -17.76 6.07
C LEU A 471 -24.13 -17.17 4.73
N GLN A 472 -25.06 -17.84 4.07
CA GLN A 472 -25.58 -17.50 2.73
C GLN A 472 -26.89 -16.68 2.80
N SER A 473 -26.89 -15.61 3.60
CA SER A 473 -28.10 -14.76 3.77
C SER A 473 -28.19 -13.65 2.71
N GLU A 474 -29.41 -13.16 2.47
CA GLU A 474 -29.66 -12.06 1.53
C GLU A 474 -28.91 -10.77 1.91
N ALA A 475 -28.72 -10.51 3.21
CA ALA A 475 -27.95 -9.37 3.68
C ALA A 475 -26.46 -9.47 3.27
N VAL A 476 -25.85 -10.66 3.39
CA VAL A 476 -24.45 -10.90 2.98
C VAL A 476 -24.31 -10.78 1.46
N LYS A 477 -25.29 -11.26 0.68
CA LYS A 477 -25.30 -11.10 -0.78
C LYS A 477 -25.46 -9.64 -1.21
N LYS A 478 -26.29 -8.86 -0.51
CA LYS A 478 -26.42 -7.42 -0.75
C LYS A 478 -25.09 -6.70 -0.51
N LEU A 479 -24.39 -7.03 0.58
CA LEU A 479 -23.04 -6.52 0.84
C LEU A 479 -22.06 -6.94 -0.28
N GLN A 480 -22.14 -8.18 -0.78
CA GLN A 480 -21.34 -8.64 -1.90
C GLN A 480 -21.57 -7.81 -3.16
N SER A 481 -22.82 -7.68 -3.60
CA SER A 481 -23.15 -6.93 -4.81
C SER A 481 -22.69 -5.47 -4.70
N PHE A 482 -22.82 -4.87 -3.52
CA PHE A 482 -22.32 -3.53 -3.27
C PHE A 482 -20.79 -3.46 -3.34
N ALA A 483 -20.08 -4.37 -2.67
CA ALA A 483 -18.62 -4.41 -2.66
C ALA A 483 -18.05 -4.67 -4.07
N ASP A 484 -18.70 -5.50 -4.89
CA ASP A 484 -18.25 -5.76 -6.26
C ASP A 484 -18.44 -4.55 -7.18
N ALA A 485 -19.54 -3.80 -6.98
CA ALA A 485 -19.86 -2.61 -7.77
C ALA A 485 -19.10 -1.35 -7.34
N ASN A 486 -18.49 -1.33 -6.16
CA ASN A 486 -17.85 -0.13 -5.61
C ASN A 486 -16.39 -0.40 -5.24
N LYS A 487 -15.54 0.61 -5.45
CA LYS A 487 -14.14 0.57 -4.98
C LYS A 487 -14.02 0.79 -3.47
N GLU A 488 -15.05 1.35 -2.86
CA GLU A 488 -15.07 1.94 -1.53
C GLU A 488 -16.42 1.67 -0.87
N THR A 489 -16.38 1.31 0.42
CA THR A 489 -17.56 0.85 1.16
C THR A 489 -17.81 1.59 2.47
N GLN A 490 -16.83 2.36 2.95
CA GLN A 490 -16.87 3.14 4.17
C GLN A 490 -18.03 4.15 4.18
N GLY A 491 -18.71 4.28 5.33
CA GLY A 491 -19.83 5.21 5.51
C GLY A 491 -21.10 4.86 4.73
N LYS A 492 -21.14 3.72 4.03
CA LYS A 492 -22.31 3.26 3.24
C LYS A 492 -23.21 2.29 4.01
N PHE A 493 -22.68 1.64 5.04
CA PHE A 493 -23.42 0.71 5.89
C PHE A 493 -23.44 1.20 7.32
N THR A 494 -24.43 0.73 8.05
CA THR A 494 -24.71 1.12 9.43
C THR A 494 -24.47 -0.02 10.41
N ILE A 495 -24.47 0.28 11.71
CA ILE A 495 -24.46 -0.74 12.77
C ILE A 495 -25.63 -1.71 12.61
N GLY A 496 -26.81 -1.22 12.19
CA GLY A 496 -27.97 -2.05 11.87
C GLY A 496 -27.68 -3.03 10.75
N ASP A 497 -27.04 -2.58 9.66
CA ASP A 497 -26.64 -3.46 8.55
C ASP A 497 -25.60 -4.50 8.99
N GLU A 498 -24.59 -4.12 9.78
CA GLU A 498 -23.58 -5.05 10.29
C GLU A 498 -24.18 -6.17 11.15
N LYS A 499 -25.20 -5.87 11.97
CA LYS A 499 -25.97 -6.90 12.71
C LYS A 499 -26.67 -7.89 11.77
N GLN A 500 -26.93 -7.51 10.52
CA GLN A 500 -27.56 -8.37 9.52
C GLN A 500 -26.56 -9.13 8.65
N HIS A 501 -25.38 -8.61 8.31
CA HIS A 501 -24.45 -9.32 7.39
C HIS A 501 -23.11 -9.72 8.00
N ASN A 502 -22.73 -9.21 9.17
CA ASN A 502 -21.42 -9.49 9.74
C ASN A 502 -21.46 -10.74 10.60
N VAL A 503 -20.77 -11.79 10.14
CA VAL A 503 -20.75 -13.08 10.84
C VAL A 503 -20.20 -13.00 12.27
N PHE A 504 -19.34 -12.00 12.57
CA PHE A 504 -18.81 -11.77 13.92
C PHE A 504 -19.79 -11.01 14.83
N MET A 505 -20.81 -10.35 14.27
CA MET A 505 -21.91 -9.74 15.02
C MET A 505 -23.15 -10.65 15.14
N ARG A 506 -23.05 -11.87 14.62
CA ARG A 506 -24.14 -12.86 14.54
C ARG A 506 -23.75 -14.20 15.18
N VAL A 507 -22.96 -14.17 16.25
CA VAL A 507 -22.42 -15.37 16.91
C VAL A 507 -23.49 -16.27 17.56
N GLU A 508 -24.71 -15.77 17.70
CA GLU A 508 -25.88 -16.53 18.19
C GLU A 508 -26.73 -17.12 17.05
N ASP A 509 -26.38 -16.86 15.79
CA ASP A 509 -27.13 -17.36 14.65
C ASP A 509 -27.00 -18.89 14.51
N PRO A 510 -28.11 -19.64 14.40
CA PRO A 510 -28.08 -21.10 14.34
C PRO A 510 -27.25 -21.68 13.17
N GLU A 511 -27.22 -21.01 12.02
CA GLU A 511 -26.44 -21.46 10.87
C GLU A 511 -24.95 -21.24 11.10
N ILE A 512 -24.58 -20.12 11.74
CA ILE A 512 -23.19 -19.83 12.14
C ILE A 512 -22.72 -20.81 13.23
N GLN A 513 -23.55 -21.08 14.23
CA GLN A 513 -23.26 -22.07 15.28
C GLN A 513 -23.04 -23.46 14.69
N LYS A 514 -23.89 -23.86 13.73
CA LYS A 514 -23.73 -25.11 12.98
C LYS A 514 -22.44 -25.13 12.16
N ALA A 515 -22.12 -24.05 11.45
CA ALA A 515 -20.90 -23.94 10.63
C ALA A 515 -19.62 -23.99 11.48
N THR A 516 -19.66 -23.47 12.71
CA THR A 516 -18.52 -23.48 13.64
C THR A 516 -18.46 -24.74 14.50
N GLY A 517 -19.58 -25.45 14.67
CA GLY A 517 -19.71 -26.58 15.60
C GLY A 517 -19.62 -26.14 17.06
N ARG A 518 -20.04 -24.91 17.37
CA ARG A 518 -20.02 -24.28 18.69
C ARG A 518 -21.34 -23.57 18.95
N THR A 519 -21.74 -23.48 20.22
CA THR A 519 -23.00 -22.82 20.63
C THR A 519 -22.79 -21.69 21.62
N ASP A 520 -21.68 -21.69 22.35
CA ASP A 520 -21.30 -20.56 23.19
C ASP A 520 -20.82 -19.38 22.31
N PRO A 521 -21.36 -18.15 22.46
CA PRO A 521 -21.01 -17.01 21.62
C PRO A 521 -19.51 -16.68 21.56
N VAL A 522 -18.78 -16.87 22.67
CA VAL A 522 -17.34 -16.60 22.74
C VAL A 522 -16.55 -17.69 22.00
N GLU A 523 -16.95 -18.96 22.15
CA GLU A 523 -16.35 -20.06 21.39
C GLU A 523 -16.64 -19.95 19.88
N VAL A 524 -17.84 -19.52 19.49
CA VAL A 524 -18.22 -19.23 18.10
C VAL A 524 -17.34 -18.11 17.55
N MET A 525 -17.19 -17.00 18.28
CA MET A 525 -16.30 -15.89 17.92
C MET A 525 -14.86 -16.36 17.70
N ALA A 526 -14.31 -17.15 18.64
CA ALA A 526 -12.97 -17.70 18.54
C ALA A 526 -12.82 -18.59 17.29
N LYS A 527 -13.79 -19.46 17.04
CA LYS A 527 -13.77 -20.37 15.90
C LYS A 527 -13.88 -19.64 14.57
N LEU A 528 -14.79 -18.67 14.44
CA LEU A 528 -14.91 -17.82 13.25
C LEU A 528 -13.59 -17.10 12.97
N ARG A 529 -12.94 -16.56 14.00
CA ARG A 529 -11.67 -15.85 13.84
C ARG A 529 -10.57 -16.74 13.29
N VAL A 530 -10.46 -17.96 13.82
CA VAL A 530 -9.51 -18.98 13.33
C VAL A 530 -9.84 -19.39 11.90
N LEU A 531 -11.11 -19.60 11.57
CA LEU A 531 -11.54 -19.92 10.21
C LEU A 531 -11.16 -18.81 9.23
N LYS A 532 -11.45 -17.54 9.55
CA LYS A 532 -11.09 -16.40 8.69
C LYS A 532 -9.58 -16.21 8.54
N ASN A 533 -8.81 -16.44 9.61
CA ASN A 533 -7.34 -16.33 9.54
C ASN A 533 -6.70 -17.35 8.60
N ASN A 534 -7.35 -18.51 8.41
CA ASN A 534 -6.88 -19.57 7.53
C ASN A 534 -7.69 -19.66 6.22
N PHE A 535 -8.61 -18.73 5.98
CA PHE A 535 -9.50 -18.76 4.83
C PHE A 535 -8.73 -18.44 3.56
N LYS A 536 -8.78 -19.35 2.60
CA LYS A 536 -8.32 -19.13 1.23
C LYS A 536 -9.55 -18.98 0.35
N PRO A 537 -9.76 -17.84 -0.32
CA PRO A 537 -10.92 -17.68 -1.19
C PRO A 537 -10.89 -18.75 -2.30
N PRO A 538 -12.04 -19.28 -2.72
CA PRO A 538 -12.11 -20.17 -3.88
C PRO A 538 -11.43 -19.51 -5.08
N ALA A 539 -10.66 -20.28 -5.86
CA ALA A 539 -10.10 -19.77 -7.11
C ALA A 539 -11.24 -19.26 -7.98
N GLU A 540 -11.17 -18.01 -8.42
CA GLU A 540 -12.17 -17.43 -9.31
C GLU A 540 -12.21 -18.31 -10.57
N SER A 541 -13.34 -18.99 -10.78
CA SER A 541 -13.59 -19.67 -12.04
C SER A 541 -13.55 -18.59 -13.10
N LYS A 542 -12.52 -18.60 -13.96
CA LYS A 542 -12.50 -17.81 -15.19
C LYS A 542 -13.74 -18.20 -15.98
N ILE A 543 -14.77 -17.35 -15.95
CA ILE A 543 -15.92 -17.40 -16.85
C ILE A 543 -15.66 -16.39 -17.93
#